data_AF-Q44046-F1
#
_entry.id   AF-Q44046-F1
#
_cell.length_a   1.000
_cell.length_b   1.000
_cell.length_c   1.000
_cell.angle_alpha   90.00
_cell.angle_beta   90.00
_cell.angle_gamma   90.00
#
_symmetry.space_group_name_H-M   'P 1'
#
loop_
_entity.id
_entity.type
_entity.pdbx_description
1 polymer ?
#
loop_
_entity_poly.entity_id
_entity_poly.type
_entity_poly.pdbx_seq_one_letter_code
_entity_poly.pdbx_strand_id
1 'polypeptide(L)'
;HLNDWIKTWIPISLELMFRPFLLVMVIVPTSFFILLPVWNVIETLAGTLMYWIGQAPLGIGVGFYIGIWQVAVIFGIHMGLIIVGILDSIQRGGAGIFMIMGISVWAQVGALVGVILVTQNSKLKKDAIHMLPAGCLGITEPILYGISLPKKRPLIAGCIAAFFAGAYCNAVGVTARAGTGFGIFEFIGFFSSPTMGGTAELSNISNGLLYISGAAIALALGTVFSLLIYIERPNEKSSISKSANALLKFIKVKDNLTDEEIQIL
;
A
#
# COMPACT_ATOMS: atom_id res chain seq x y z
N HIS A 1 19.86 -6.42 -18.50
CA HIS A 1 20.30 -7.63 -19.24
C HIS A 1 20.20 -7.49 -20.76
N LEU A 2 19.00 -7.48 -21.37
CA LEU A 2 18.90 -7.40 -22.84
C LEU A 2 19.51 -6.11 -23.40
N ASN A 3 19.24 -4.96 -22.76
CA ASN A 3 19.86 -3.68 -23.12
C ASN A 3 21.39 -3.74 -23.05
N ASP A 4 21.93 -4.33 -21.99
CA ASP A 4 23.37 -4.43 -21.77
C ASP A 4 24.01 -5.38 -22.78
N TRP A 5 23.31 -6.46 -23.15
CA TRP A 5 23.73 -7.36 -24.21
C TRP A 5 23.79 -6.67 -25.57
N ILE A 6 22.76 -5.91 -25.95
CA ILE A 6 22.74 -5.15 -27.23
C ILE A 6 23.92 -4.17 -27.28
N LYS A 7 24.22 -3.49 -26.17
CA LYS A 7 25.37 -2.57 -26.06
C LYS A 7 26.73 -3.24 -26.32
N THR A 8 26.88 -4.54 -26.12
CA THR A 8 28.18 -5.21 -26.27
C THR A 8 28.67 -5.30 -27.71
N TRP A 9 27.76 -5.28 -28.70
CA TRP A 9 28.10 -5.53 -30.10
C TRP A 9 27.62 -4.45 -31.07
N ILE A 10 26.71 -3.55 -30.66
CA ILE A 10 26.21 -2.49 -31.54
C ILE A 10 27.22 -1.34 -31.69
N PRO A 11 27.53 -0.88 -32.91
CA PRO A 11 28.40 0.28 -33.13
C PRO A 11 27.81 1.58 -32.57
N ILE A 12 28.66 2.46 -32.03
CA ILE A 12 28.26 3.75 -31.41
C ILE A 12 27.44 4.63 -32.37
N SER A 13 27.75 4.62 -33.66
CA SER A 13 27.04 5.40 -34.68
C SER A 13 25.59 4.95 -34.90
N LEU A 14 25.28 3.68 -34.63
CA LEU A 14 23.96 3.08 -34.82
C LEU A 14 23.18 2.94 -33.50
N GLU A 15 23.85 3.17 -32.38
CA GLU A 15 23.37 2.95 -31.02
C GLU A 15 22.13 3.77 -30.67
N LEU A 16 21.99 4.98 -31.22
CA LEU A 16 20.89 5.89 -30.90
C LEU A 16 19.58 5.45 -31.58
N MET A 17 19.69 4.84 -32.77
CA MET A 17 18.55 4.48 -33.61
C MET A 17 18.15 3.02 -33.43
N PHE A 18 19.11 2.10 -33.49
CA PHE A 18 18.83 0.66 -33.55
C PHE A 18 18.67 0.01 -32.18
N ARG A 19 19.32 0.53 -31.13
CA ARG A 19 19.19 -0.04 -29.77
C ARG A 19 17.76 0.01 -29.23
N PRO A 20 17.05 1.15 -29.22
CA PRO A 20 15.64 1.17 -28.78
C PRO A 20 14.76 0.31 -29.70
N PHE A 21 15.02 0.28 -31.00
CA PHE A 21 14.29 -0.57 -31.95
C PHE A 21 14.45 -2.06 -31.63
N LEU A 22 15.68 -2.54 -31.46
CA LEU A 22 15.97 -3.95 -31.13
C LEU A 22 15.43 -4.34 -29.76
N LEU A 23 15.50 -3.43 -28.78
CA LEU A 23 14.88 -3.63 -27.47
C LEU A 23 13.38 -3.86 -27.60
N VAL A 24 12.67 -2.98 -28.30
CA VAL A 24 11.22 -3.11 -28.50
C VAL A 24 10.89 -4.36 -29.33
N MET A 25 11.66 -4.63 -30.39
CA MET A 25 11.46 -5.77 -31.28
C MET A 25 11.59 -7.12 -30.57
N VAL A 26 12.41 -7.21 -29.52
CA VAL A 26 12.54 -8.43 -28.72
C VAL A 26 11.59 -8.41 -27.52
N ILE A 27 11.51 -7.31 -26.78
CA ILE A 27 10.69 -7.24 -25.56
C ILE A 27 9.20 -7.34 -25.87
N VAL A 28 8.69 -6.68 -26.92
CA VAL A 28 7.26 -6.69 -27.22
C VAL A 28 6.77 -8.10 -27.56
N PRO A 29 7.38 -8.84 -28.52
CA PRO A 29 6.97 -10.21 -28.79
C PRO A 29 7.21 -11.16 -27.63
N THR A 30 8.34 -11.03 -26.92
CA THR A 30 8.62 -11.88 -25.74
C THR A 30 7.58 -11.66 -24.65
N SER A 31 7.22 -10.41 -24.39
CA SER A 31 6.14 -10.07 -23.48
C SER A 31 4.81 -10.67 -23.96
N PHE A 32 4.54 -10.58 -25.26
CA PHE A 32 3.27 -11.04 -25.81
C PHE A 32 3.11 -12.55 -25.84
N PHE A 33 4.16 -13.29 -26.20
CA PHE A 33 4.09 -14.75 -26.38
C PHE A 33 4.52 -15.55 -25.16
N ILE A 34 5.29 -14.96 -24.24
CA ILE A 34 5.76 -15.66 -23.03
C ILE A 34 5.10 -15.07 -21.78
N LEU A 35 5.14 -13.75 -21.59
CA LEU A 35 4.61 -13.16 -20.36
C LEU A 35 3.09 -13.26 -20.29
N LEU A 36 2.35 -13.04 -21.38
CA LEU A 36 0.88 -13.16 -21.34
C LEU A 36 0.40 -14.57 -20.95
N PRO A 37 0.86 -15.68 -21.55
CA PRO A 37 0.43 -17.02 -21.12
C PRO A 37 0.79 -17.34 -19.67
N VAL A 38 2.00 -16.98 -19.23
CA VAL A 38 2.42 -17.16 -17.84
C VAL A 38 1.53 -16.35 -16.90
N TRP A 39 1.23 -15.11 -17.27
CA TRP A 39 0.38 -14.22 -16.51
C TRP A 39 -1.06 -14.73 -16.44
N ASN A 40 -1.59 -15.25 -17.54
CA ASN A 40 -2.93 -15.85 -17.57
C ASN A 40 -3.06 -17.06 -16.63
N VAL A 41 -2.02 -17.90 -16.51
CA VAL A 41 -1.99 -18.99 -15.52
C VAL A 41 -2.02 -18.44 -14.09
N ILE A 42 -1.23 -17.39 -13.81
CA ILE A 42 -1.20 -16.73 -12.49
C ILE A 42 -2.56 -16.11 -12.16
N GLU A 43 -3.18 -15.40 -13.10
CA GLU A 43 -4.51 -14.80 -12.96
C GLU A 43 -5.58 -15.86 -12.71
N THR A 44 -5.53 -16.98 -13.43
CA THR A 44 -6.50 -18.08 -13.26
C THR A 44 -6.36 -18.72 -11.89
N LEU A 45 -5.13 -18.96 -11.43
CA LEU A 45 -4.86 -19.47 -10.08
C LEU A 45 -5.31 -18.47 -9.01
N ALA A 46 -5.00 -17.19 -9.18
CA ALA A 46 -5.40 -16.13 -8.27
C ALA A 46 -6.93 -15.98 -8.22
N GLY A 47 -7.60 -16.02 -9.37
CA GLY A 47 -9.06 -16.00 -9.47
C GLY A 47 -9.71 -17.19 -8.79
N THR A 48 -9.12 -18.38 -8.94
CA THR A 48 -9.60 -19.60 -8.25
C THR A 48 -9.42 -19.48 -6.74
N LEU A 49 -8.25 -19.02 -6.29
CA LEU A 49 -7.98 -18.74 -4.87
C LEU A 49 -8.98 -17.72 -4.31
N MET A 50 -9.26 -16.64 -5.03
CA MET A 50 -10.21 -15.62 -4.60
C MET A 50 -11.65 -16.11 -4.61
N TYR A 51 -12.04 -17.00 -5.52
CA TYR A 51 -13.32 -17.68 -5.44
C TYR A 51 -13.47 -18.42 -4.11
N TRP A 52 -12.49 -19.25 -3.74
CA TRP A 52 -12.52 -20.00 -2.48
C TRP A 52 -12.46 -19.11 -1.24
N ILE A 53 -11.60 -18.09 -1.27
CA ILE A 53 -11.43 -17.12 -0.20
C ILE A 53 -12.71 -16.29 -0.03
N GLY A 54 -13.36 -15.89 -1.12
CA GLY A 54 -14.62 -15.14 -1.11
C GLY A 54 -15.80 -15.90 -0.48
N GLN A 55 -15.75 -17.22 -0.41
CA GLN A 55 -16.76 -18.05 0.28
C GLN A 55 -16.54 -18.14 1.80
N ALA A 56 -15.43 -17.60 2.33
CA ALA A 56 -15.17 -17.65 3.75
C ALA A 56 -16.24 -16.84 4.53
N PRO A 57 -16.78 -17.39 5.64
CA PRO A 57 -17.80 -16.71 6.42
C PRO A 57 -17.25 -15.40 7.02
N LEU A 58 -18.15 -14.49 7.39
CA LEU A 58 -17.84 -13.19 8.01
C LEU A 58 -16.99 -12.25 7.15
N GLY A 59 -16.85 -12.53 5.84
CA GLY A 59 -16.06 -11.71 4.92
C GLY A 59 -14.56 -11.75 5.15
N ILE A 60 -14.07 -12.70 5.95
CA ILE A 60 -12.64 -12.84 6.29
C ILE A 60 -11.77 -12.94 5.04
N GLY A 61 -12.27 -13.60 4.00
CA GLY A 61 -11.51 -13.75 2.77
C GLY A 61 -11.35 -12.45 1.98
N VAL A 62 -12.41 -11.67 1.85
CA VAL A 62 -12.31 -10.31 1.28
C VAL A 62 -11.42 -9.46 2.17
N GLY A 63 -11.55 -9.55 3.50
CA GLY A 63 -10.62 -8.92 4.42
C GLY A 63 -9.16 -9.25 4.12
N PHE A 64 -8.82 -10.53 3.93
CA PHE A 64 -7.46 -10.96 3.58
C PHE A 64 -6.96 -10.33 2.29
N TYR A 65 -7.79 -10.35 1.24
CA TYR A 65 -7.48 -9.73 -0.05
C TYR A 65 -7.20 -8.22 0.10
N ILE A 66 -8.03 -7.50 0.87
CA ILE A 66 -7.87 -6.06 1.09
C ILE A 66 -6.65 -5.76 1.99
N GLY A 67 -6.36 -6.63 2.95
CA GLY A 67 -5.20 -6.52 3.85
C GLY A 67 -3.86 -6.67 3.13
N ILE A 68 -3.77 -7.58 2.15
CA ILE A 68 -2.54 -7.78 1.37
C ILE A 68 -2.37 -6.75 0.23
N TRP A 69 -3.42 -6.01 -0.13
CA TRP A 69 -3.42 -5.07 -1.26
C TRP A 69 -2.21 -4.13 -1.26
N GLN A 70 -1.91 -3.51 -0.13
CA GLN A 70 -0.81 -2.52 -0.03
C GLN A 70 0.58 -3.16 -0.13
N VAL A 71 0.71 -4.43 0.27
CA VAL A 71 1.92 -5.22 0.01
C VAL A 71 2.05 -5.50 -1.47
N ALA A 72 0.94 -5.85 -2.14
CA ALA A 72 0.91 -6.04 -3.59
C ALA A 72 1.22 -4.76 -4.37
N VAL A 73 0.87 -3.57 -3.85
CA VAL A 73 1.25 -2.28 -4.41
C VAL A 73 2.77 -2.10 -4.39
N ILE A 74 3.42 -2.41 -3.25
CA ILE A 74 4.87 -2.31 -3.09
C ILE A 74 5.63 -3.19 -4.11
N PHE A 75 5.13 -4.39 -4.38
CA PHE A 75 5.76 -5.32 -5.33
C PHE A 75 5.25 -5.20 -6.77
N GLY A 76 4.32 -4.28 -7.06
CA GLY A 76 3.75 -4.09 -8.40
C GLY A 76 2.80 -5.21 -8.87
N ILE A 77 2.53 -6.23 -8.05
CA ILE A 77 1.67 -7.37 -8.39
C ILE A 77 0.17 -7.08 -8.22
N HIS A 78 -0.20 -5.92 -7.66
CA HIS A 78 -1.59 -5.49 -7.47
C HIS A 78 -2.37 -5.35 -8.79
N MET A 79 -1.69 -5.14 -9.92
CA MET A 79 -2.31 -5.16 -11.26
C MET A 79 -2.80 -6.56 -11.66
N GLY A 80 -2.27 -7.63 -11.07
CA GLY A 80 -2.88 -8.96 -11.21
C GLY A 80 -4.13 -9.11 -10.34
N LEU A 81 -4.10 -8.54 -9.13
CA LEU A 81 -5.23 -8.58 -8.21
C LEU A 81 -6.43 -7.77 -8.72
N ILE A 82 -6.21 -6.62 -9.37
CA ILE A 82 -7.29 -5.83 -9.96
C ILE A 82 -8.08 -6.62 -11.00
N ILE A 83 -7.41 -7.49 -11.77
CA ILE A 83 -8.05 -8.33 -12.79
C ILE A 83 -8.97 -9.34 -12.12
N VAL A 84 -8.57 -9.91 -10.98
CA VAL A 84 -9.45 -10.77 -10.18
C VAL A 84 -10.69 -10.00 -9.71
N GLY A 85 -10.52 -8.75 -9.25
CA GLY A 85 -11.65 -7.90 -8.88
C GLY A 85 -12.58 -7.55 -10.05
N ILE A 86 -12.03 -7.34 -11.25
CA ILE A 86 -12.81 -7.09 -12.46
C ILE A 86 -13.63 -8.33 -12.83
N LEU A 87 -13.02 -9.52 -12.81
CA LEU A 87 -13.73 -10.78 -13.12
C LEU A 87 -14.87 -11.04 -12.12
N ASP A 88 -14.64 -10.82 -10.83
CA ASP A 88 -15.68 -10.90 -9.79
C ASP A 88 -16.81 -9.89 -10.05
N SER A 89 -16.48 -8.65 -10.39
CA SER A 89 -17.47 -7.62 -10.73
C SER A 89 -18.32 -8.04 -11.93
N ILE A 90 -17.71 -8.56 -13.00
CA ILE A 90 -18.42 -9.06 -14.18
C ILE A 90 -19.37 -10.19 -13.81
N GLN A 91 -18.90 -11.18 -13.03
CA GLN A 91 -19.71 -12.32 -12.58
C GLN A 91 -20.91 -11.88 -11.71
N ARG A 92 -20.77 -10.76 -11.01
CA ARG A 92 -21.82 -10.17 -10.15
C ARG A 92 -22.64 -9.09 -10.83
N GLY A 93 -22.56 -8.94 -12.16
CA GLY A 93 -23.32 -7.93 -12.90
C GLY A 93 -22.96 -6.48 -12.54
N GLY A 94 -21.69 -6.24 -12.21
CA GLY A 94 -21.14 -4.93 -11.87
C GLY A 94 -21.18 -4.61 -10.38
N ALA A 95 -21.41 -5.58 -9.50
CA ALA A 95 -21.43 -5.42 -8.03
C ALA A 95 -20.27 -6.21 -7.37
N GLY A 96 -19.03 -5.82 -7.67
CA GLY A 96 -17.82 -6.55 -7.23
C GLY A 96 -17.51 -6.36 -5.74
N ILE A 97 -17.22 -7.45 -5.04
CA ILE A 97 -16.85 -7.45 -3.62
C ILE A 97 -15.34 -7.25 -3.42
N PHE A 98 -14.51 -7.68 -4.37
CA PHE A 98 -13.06 -7.47 -4.30
C PHE A 98 -12.64 -6.08 -4.80
N MET A 99 -13.54 -5.36 -5.46
CA MET A 99 -13.29 -4.01 -5.98
C MET A 99 -13.43 -2.92 -4.89
N ILE A 100 -13.59 -3.30 -3.62
CA ILE A 100 -13.59 -2.39 -2.45
C ILE A 100 -12.17 -2.06 -1.94
N MET A 101 -11.14 -2.38 -2.73
CA MET A 101 -9.70 -2.21 -2.41
C MET A 101 -9.29 -0.82 -1.93
N GLY A 102 -10.07 0.23 -2.24
CA GLY A 102 -9.88 1.58 -1.72
C GLY A 102 -9.86 1.66 -0.19
N ILE A 103 -10.53 0.73 0.51
CA ILE A 103 -10.46 0.59 1.97
C ILE A 103 -9.02 0.47 2.48
N SER A 104 -8.14 -0.20 1.72
CA SER A 104 -6.74 -0.35 2.10
C SER A 104 -5.96 0.97 2.06
N VAL A 105 -6.36 1.91 1.20
CA VAL A 105 -5.80 3.27 1.13
C VAL A 105 -6.12 4.01 2.42
N TRP A 106 -7.41 4.02 2.82
CA TRP A 106 -7.86 4.67 4.04
C TRP A 106 -7.19 4.09 5.29
N ALA A 107 -6.93 2.79 5.31
CA ALA A 107 -6.16 2.14 6.36
C ALA A 107 -4.70 2.63 6.44
N GLN A 108 -4.02 2.82 5.29
CA GLN A 108 -2.66 3.37 5.26
C GLN A 108 -2.63 4.86 5.62
N VAL A 109 -3.63 5.63 5.21
CA VAL A 109 -3.81 7.02 5.66
C VAL A 109 -3.99 7.06 7.18
N GLY A 110 -4.80 6.17 7.75
CA GLY A 110 -4.92 6.02 9.20
C GLY A 110 -3.59 5.67 9.87
N ALA A 111 -2.85 4.70 9.33
CA ALA A 111 -1.56 4.32 9.87
C ALA A 111 -0.54 5.47 9.86
N LEU A 112 -0.56 6.29 8.80
CA LEU A 112 0.23 7.51 8.68
C LEU A 112 -0.18 8.56 9.74
N VAL A 113 -1.48 8.76 9.96
CA VAL A 113 -1.98 9.63 11.04
C VAL A 113 -1.46 9.16 12.40
N GLY A 114 -1.46 7.85 12.66
CA GLY A 114 -0.86 7.29 13.89
C GLY A 114 0.62 7.64 14.04
N VAL A 115 1.40 7.59 12.95
CA VAL A 115 2.80 8.02 12.95
C VAL A 115 2.92 9.51 13.26
N ILE A 116 2.09 10.37 12.66
CA ILE A 116 2.08 11.83 12.90
C ILE A 116 1.82 12.17 14.37
N LEU A 117 0.96 11.40 15.03
CA LEU A 117 0.60 11.59 16.43
C LEU A 117 1.71 11.15 17.39
N VAL A 118 2.44 10.08 17.07
CA VAL A 118 3.48 9.52 17.96
C VAL A 118 4.85 10.17 17.75
N THR A 119 5.18 10.51 16.50
CA THR A 119 6.55 10.92 16.15
C THR A 119 6.95 12.24 16.82
N GLN A 120 8.14 12.25 17.43
CA GLN A 120 8.78 13.45 17.98
C GLN A 120 9.78 14.09 16.99
N ASN A 121 10.01 13.45 15.85
CA ASN A 121 10.92 13.96 14.83
C ASN A 121 10.18 14.98 13.95
N SER A 122 10.56 16.26 14.08
CA SER A 122 9.92 17.37 13.37
C SER A 122 9.96 17.22 11.85
N LYS A 123 11.05 16.68 11.29
CA LYS A 123 11.18 16.39 9.86
C LYS A 123 10.21 15.28 9.44
N LEU A 124 10.23 14.14 10.13
CA LEU A 124 9.33 13.03 9.84
C LEU A 124 7.85 13.44 9.95
N LYS A 125 7.51 14.21 10.99
CA LYS A 125 6.15 14.74 11.18
C LYS A 125 5.72 15.63 10.02
N LYS A 126 6.60 16.56 9.61
CA LYS A 126 6.36 17.46 8.48
C LYS A 126 6.19 16.68 7.18
N ASP A 127 7.07 15.74 6.90
CA ASP A 127 7.01 14.90 5.68
C ASP A 127 5.72 14.08 5.66
N ALA A 128 5.34 13.47 6.79
CA ALA A 128 4.11 12.70 6.94
C ALA A 128 2.85 13.52 6.68
N ILE A 129 2.78 14.75 7.22
CA ILE A 129 1.62 15.65 7.00
C ILE A 129 1.47 15.99 5.52
N HIS A 130 2.56 16.24 4.79
CA HIS A 130 2.50 16.55 3.36
C HIS A 130 2.05 15.38 2.48
N MET A 131 2.13 14.14 2.97
CA MET A 131 1.67 12.96 2.24
C MET A 131 0.15 12.73 2.36
N LEU A 132 -0.52 13.34 3.35
CA LEU A 132 -1.96 13.14 3.57
C LEU A 132 -2.84 13.50 2.37
N PRO A 133 -2.67 14.66 1.69
CA PRO A 133 -3.50 15.00 0.55
C PRO A 133 -3.41 13.97 -0.58
N ALA A 134 -2.21 13.46 -0.86
CA ALA A 134 -2.02 12.41 -1.86
C ALA A 134 -2.75 11.12 -1.46
N GLY A 135 -2.64 10.71 -0.19
CA GLY A 135 -3.38 9.56 0.34
C GLY A 135 -4.89 9.70 0.23
N CYS A 136 -5.45 10.87 0.54
CA CYS A 136 -6.87 11.16 0.39
C CYS A 136 -7.36 11.11 -1.07
N LEU A 137 -6.45 11.31 -2.04
CA LEU A 137 -6.72 11.19 -3.47
C LEU A 137 -6.49 9.76 -4.00
N GLY A 138 -6.21 8.80 -3.12
CA GLY A 138 -5.97 7.40 -3.51
C GLY A 138 -4.52 7.08 -3.85
N ILE A 139 -3.61 8.06 -3.77
CA ILE A 139 -2.20 7.90 -4.12
C ILE A 139 -1.45 7.49 -2.85
N THR A 140 -1.06 6.21 -2.77
CA THR A 140 -0.46 5.63 -1.56
C THR A 140 1.06 5.55 -1.62
N GLU A 141 1.66 5.69 -2.79
CA GLU A 141 3.09 5.54 -3.04
C GLU A 141 3.95 6.45 -2.13
N PRO A 142 3.62 7.75 -1.93
CA PRO A 142 4.38 8.60 -1.02
C PRO A 142 4.39 8.05 0.42
N ILE A 143 3.25 7.51 0.88
CA ILE A 143 3.08 6.96 2.23
C ILE A 143 3.85 5.65 2.36
N LEU A 144 3.67 4.74 1.39
CA LEU A 144 4.27 3.43 1.37
C LEU A 144 5.79 3.52 1.36
N TYR A 145 6.36 4.21 0.38
CA TYR A 145 7.81 4.27 0.19
C TYR A 145 8.47 5.29 1.12
N GLY A 146 7.77 6.35 1.48
CA GLY A 146 8.30 7.39 2.37
C GLY A 146 8.34 6.99 3.83
N ILE A 147 7.33 6.25 4.32
CA ILE A 147 7.16 6.01 5.77
C ILE A 147 6.86 4.54 6.08
N SER A 148 5.80 3.97 5.52
CA SER A 148 5.29 2.67 5.96
C SER A 148 6.28 1.52 5.73
N LEU A 149 6.90 1.44 4.55
CA LEU A 149 7.86 0.38 4.21
C LEU A 149 9.20 0.53 4.97
N PRO A 150 9.86 1.70 5.02
CA PRO A 150 11.08 1.87 5.81
C PRO A 150 10.90 1.56 7.30
N LYS A 151 9.76 1.96 7.88
CA LYS A 151 9.47 1.75 9.30
C LYS A 151 8.85 0.39 9.61
N LYS A 152 8.34 -0.32 8.59
CA LYS A 152 7.65 -1.64 8.61
C LYS A 152 6.39 -1.73 9.47
N ARG A 153 6.41 -1.20 10.68
CA ARG A 153 5.31 -1.26 11.64
C ARG A 153 4.08 -0.50 11.17
N PRO A 154 4.17 0.72 10.62
CA PRO A 154 2.99 1.41 10.08
C PRO A 154 2.38 0.66 8.89
N LEU A 155 3.20 0.00 8.05
CA LEU A 155 2.71 -0.85 6.97
C LEU A 155 1.85 -1.99 7.52
N ILE A 156 2.35 -2.71 8.54
CA ILE A 156 1.64 -3.82 9.19
C ILE A 156 0.34 -3.32 9.84
N ALA A 157 0.38 -2.19 10.56
CA ALA A 157 -0.81 -1.57 11.13
C ALA A 157 -1.89 -1.31 10.06
N GLY A 158 -1.50 -0.70 8.94
CA GLY A 158 -2.40 -0.42 7.83
C GLY A 158 -2.95 -1.69 7.19
N CYS A 159 -2.15 -2.74 7.00
CA CYS A 159 -2.60 -4.02 6.46
C CYS A 159 -3.61 -4.73 7.38
N ILE A 160 -3.38 -4.73 8.69
CA ILE A 160 -4.30 -5.34 9.66
C ILE A 160 -5.61 -4.53 9.74
N ALA A 161 -5.53 -3.20 9.72
CA ALA A 161 -6.71 -2.34 9.67
C ALA A 161 -7.54 -2.55 8.39
N ALA A 162 -6.86 -2.63 7.25
CA ALA A 162 -7.46 -2.93 5.95
C ALA A 162 -8.16 -4.29 5.95
N PHE A 163 -7.57 -5.29 6.61
CA PHE A 163 -8.18 -6.61 6.78
C PHE A 163 -9.52 -6.54 7.50
N PHE A 164 -9.57 -5.92 8.67
CA PHE A 164 -10.80 -5.85 9.47
C PHE A 164 -11.87 -4.97 8.81
N ALA A 165 -11.47 -3.83 8.23
CA ALA A 165 -12.41 -2.96 7.52
C ALA A 165 -12.94 -3.59 6.23
N GLY A 166 -12.10 -4.31 5.47
CA GLY A 166 -12.52 -5.05 4.29
C GLY A 166 -13.46 -6.21 4.62
N ALA A 167 -13.17 -6.95 5.70
CA ALA A 167 -14.06 -7.99 6.20
C ALA A 167 -15.41 -7.43 6.64
N TYR A 168 -15.41 -6.29 7.34
CA TYR A 168 -16.63 -5.56 7.70
C TYR A 168 -17.45 -5.21 6.44
N CYS A 169 -16.86 -4.52 5.47
CA CYS A 169 -17.56 -4.11 4.25
C CYS A 169 -18.22 -5.30 3.54
N ASN A 170 -17.49 -6.42 3.40
CA ASN A 170 -18.07 -7.61 2.79
C ASN A 170 -19.17 -8.24 3.65
N ALA A 171 -18.99 -8.29 4.98
CA ALA A 171 -19.99 -8.86 5.90
C ALA A 171 -21.32 -8.08 5.89
N VAL A 172 -21.28 -6.78 5.65
CA VAL A 172 -22.49 -5.93 5.52
C VAL A 172 -23.01 -5.82 4.09
N GLY A 173 -22.41 -6.51 3.11
CA GLY A 173 -22.88 -6.58 1.72
C GLY A 173 -22.46 -5.40 0.82
N VAL A 174 -21.43 -4.63 1.21
CA VAL A 174 -20.94 -3.51 0.40
C VAL A 174 -20.27 -4.02 -0.87
N THR A 175 -20.66 -3.43 -1.99
CA THR A 175 -20.16 -3.76 -3.33
C THR A 175 -19.71 -2.50 -4.05
N ALA A 176 -18.62 -2.60 -4.82
CA ALA A 176 -18.23 -1.55 -5.74
C ALA A 176 -19.06 -1.64 -7.02
N ARG A 177 -19.71 -0.54 -7.42
CA ARG A 177 -20.77 -0.54 -8.46
C ARG A 177 -20.45 0.25 -9.71
N ALA A 178 -19.71 1.35 -9.56
CA ALA A 178 -19.23 2.18 -10.66
C ALA A 178 -17.81 2.67 -10.38
N GLY A 179 -16.99 2.81 -11.41
CA GLY A 179 -15.65 3.40 -11.31
C GLY A 179 -15.71 4.92 -11.42
N THR A 180 -15.49 5.64 -10.32
CA THR A 180 -15.60 7.11 -10.26
C THR A 180 -14.29 7.81 -9.86
N GLY A 181 -13.16 7.12 -9.95
CA GLY A 181 -11.85 7.59 -9.53
C GLY A 181 -11.35 6.88 -8.27
N PHE A 182 -10.38 7.49 -7.59
CA PHE A 182 -9.72 6.94 -6.40
C PHE A 182 -9.83 7.88 -5.20
N GLY A 183 -9.58 7.34 -4.01
CA GLY A 183 -9.62 8.11 -2.77
C GLY A 183 -11.02 8.68 -2.55
N ILE A 184 -11.14 9.96 -2.19
CA ILE A 184 -12.45 10.57 -1.92
C ILE A 184 -13.44 10.50 -3.10
N PHE A 185 -12.95 10.46 -4.34
CA PHE A 185 -13.81 10.42 -5.54
C PHE A 185 -14.42 9.03 -5.76
N GLU A 186 -13.82 7.97 -5.22
CA GLU A 186 -14.35 6.61 -5.36
C GLU A 186 -15.71 6.45 -4.67
N PHE A 187 -15.99 7.25 -3.64
CA PHE A 187 -17.22 7.17 -2.84
C PHE A 187 -18.47 7.33 -3.71
N ILE A 188 -18.41 8.18 -4.74
CA ILE A 188 -19.52 8.43 -5.67
C ILE A 188 -19.99 7.12 -6.32
N GLY A 189 -19.05 6.25 -6.68
CA GLY A 189 -19.33 4.96 -7.31
C GLY A 189 -20.11 3.99 -6.42
N PHE A 190 -20.01 4.12 -5.10
CA PHE A 190 -20.73 3.28 -4.14
C PHE A 190 -22.19 3.71 -3.94
N PHE A 191 -22.57 4.93 -4.32
CA PHE A 191 -23.97 5.37 -4.37
C PHE A 191 -24.66 5.06 -5.70
N SER A 192 -23.96 4.47 -6.66
CA SER A 192 -24.51 4.15 -7.97
C SER A 192 -25.24 2.81 -8.00
N SER A 193 -26.08 2.60 -9.00
CA SER A 193 -26.58 1.26 -9.32
C SER A 193 -25.48 0.43 -9.98
N PRO A 194 -25.50 -0.91 -9.87
CA PRO A 194 -24.56 -1.78 -10.58
C PRO A 194 -24.54 -1.49 -12.08
N THR A 195 -23.35 -1.28 -12.63
CA THR A 195 -23.16 -0.77 -14.01
C THR A 195 -23.46 -1.80 -15.11
N MET A 196 -23.56 -3.09 -14.78
CA MET A 196 -23.81 -4.17 -15.76
C MET A 196 -25.18 -4.84 -15.57
N GLY A 197 -26.15 -4.10 -15.04
CA GLY A 197 -27.53 -4.58 -14.89
C GLY A 197 -27.74 -5.65 -13.83
N GLY A 198 -26.73 -5.92 -12.99
CA GLY A 198 -26.84 -6.82 -11.85
C GLY A 198 -27.76 -6.28 -10.75
N THR A 199 -28.28 -7.19 -9.93
CA THR A 199 -29.00 -6.86 -8.71
C THR A 199 -28.04 -6.86 -7.53
N ALA A 200 -28.14 -5.85 -6.66
CA ALA A 200 -27.36 -5.77 -5.43
C ALA A 200 -28.30 -5.80 -4.23
N GLU A 201 -27.88 -6.46 -3.15
CA GLU A 201 -28.70 -6.65 -1.95
C GLU A 201 -29.03 -5.32 -1.24
N LEU A 202 -28.07 -4.40 -1.22
CA LEU A 202 -28.21 -3.09 -0.60
C LEU A 202 -28.80 -2.05 -1.55
N SER A 203 -29.63 -1.16 -1.02
CA SER A 203 -30.00 0.07 -1.73
C SER A 203 -28.75 0.92 -2.04
N ASN A 204 -28.82 1.76 -3.07
CA ASN A 204 -27.74 2.67 -3.45
C ASN A 204 -27.24 3.54 -2.28
N ILE A 205 -28.18 4.10 -1.51
CA ILE A 205 -27.86 4.95 -0.36
C ILE A 205 -27.21 4.12 0.75
N SER A 206 -27.77 2.95 1.08
CA SER A 206 -27.22 2.06 2.11
C SER A 206 -25.81 1.60 1.77
N ASN A 207 -25.55 1.23 0.52
CA ASN A 207 -24.24 0.79 0.05
C ASN A 207 -23.18 1.88 0.18
N GLY A 208 -23.50 3.11 -0.27
CA GLY A 208 -22.60 4.25 -0.15
C GLY A 208 -22.29 4.61 1.30
N LEU A 209 -23.30 4.66 2.18
CA LEU A 209 -23.10 4.98 3.59
C LEU A 209 -22.29 3.91 4.34
N LEU A 210 -22.53 2.62 4.04
CA LEU A 210 -21.78 1.52 4.65
C LEU A 210 -20.34 1.44 4.12
N TYR A 211 -20.09 1.87 2.87
CA TYR A 211 -18.72 2.01 2.39
C TYR A 211 -17.98 3.14 3.14
N ILE A 212 -18.64 4.29 3.35
CA ILE A 212 -18.08 5.41 4.12
C ILE A 212 -17.78 4.97 5.56
N SER A 213 -18.68 4.23 6.21
CA SER A 213 -18.41 3.69 7.55
C SER A 213 -17.22 2.72 7.53
N GLY A 214 -17.11 1.88 6.51
CA GLY A 214 -15.95 1.01 6.29
C GLY A 214 -14.63 1.78 6.16
N ALA A 215 -14.60 2.84 5.35
CA ALA A 215 -13.44 3.71 5.20
C ALA A 215 -13.08 4.42 6.51
N ALA A 216 -14.08 4.89 7.26
CA ALA A 216 -13.87 5.48 8.58
C ALA A 216 -13.30 4.47 9.59
N ILE A 217 -13.80 3.23 9.60
CA ILE A 217 -13.27 2.11 10.40
C ILE A 217 -11.83 1.83 10.01
N ALA A 218 -11.52 1.77 8.71
CA ALA A 218 -10.16 1.54 8.21
C ALA A 218 -9.18 2.61 8.71
N LEU A 219 -9.56 3.88 8.60
CA LEU A 219 -8.76 5.01 9.08
C LEU A 219 -8.56 4.96 10.59
N ALA A 220 -9.64 4.71 11.36
CA ALA A 220 -9.59 4.63 12.81
C ALA A 220 -8.71 3.47 13.29
N LEU A 221 -8.92 2.25 12.76
CA LEU A 221 -8.12 1.07 13.09
C LEU A 221 -6.66 1.26 12.66
N GLY A 222 -6.40 1.82 11.49
CA GLY A 222 -5.05 2.10 11.01
C GLY A 222 -4.32 3.03 11.98
N THR A 223 -5.01 4.08 12.44
CA THR A 223 -4.50 5.01 13.43
C THR A 223 -4.21 4.29 14.74
N VAL A 224 -5.21 3.59 15.31
CA VAL A 224 -5.09 2.89 16.60
C VAL A 224 -3.97 1.85 16.58
N PHE A 225 -3.94 0.97 15.57
CA PHE A 225 -2.89 -0.03 15.48
C PHE A 225 -1.51 0.60 15.32
N SER A 226 -1.38 1.65 14.51
CA SER A 226 -0.13 2.39 14.38
C SER A 226 0.30 3.01 15.72
N LEU A 227 -0.62 3.63 16.47
CA LEU A 227 -0.34 4.14 17.83
C LEU A 227 0.18 3.05 18.78
N LEU A 228 -0.40 1.85 18.71
CA LEU A 228 -0.06 0.74 19.61
C LEU A 228 1.28 0.08 19.25
N ILE A 229 1.60 -0.06 17.96
CA ILE A 229 2.74 -0.86 17.53
C ILE A 229 3.93 -0.02 17.06
N TYR A 230 3.72 1.24 16.65
CA TYR A 230 4.80 2.09 16.17
C TYR A 230 5.70 2.52 17.31
N ILE A 231 6.97 2.11 17.22
CA ILE A 231 8.02 2.59 18.12
C ILE A 231 9.02 3.35 17.26
N GLU A 232 9.17 4.64 17.56
CA GLU A 232 10.19 5.47 16.95
C GLU A 232 11.57 4.90 17.32
N ARG A 233 12.40 4.56 16.34
CA ARG A 233 13.80 4.26 16.62
C ARG A 233 14.44 5.51 17.21
N PRO A 234 15.24 5.40 18.29
CA PRO A 234 15.91 6.56 18.86
C PRO A 234 16.70 7.26 17.76
N ASN A 235 16.49 8.57 17.66
CA ASN A 235 17.06 9.42 16.62
C ASN A 235 18.58 9.19 16.56
N GLU A 236 19.18 9.11 15.38
CA GLU A 236 20.61 8.84 15.21
C GLU A 236 21.46 9.87 15.96
N LYS A 237 21.00 11.13 16.01
CA LYS A 237 21.59 12.22 16.82
C LYS A 237 21.55 11.93 18.33
N SER A 238 20.48 11.31 18.83
CA SER A 238 20.34 10.89 20.23
C SER A 238 21.22 9.68 20.54
N SER A 239 21.35 8.73 19.60
CA SER A 239 22.28 7.60 19.74
C SER A 239 23.74 8.07 19.70
N ILE A 240 24.10 8.98 18.80
CA ILE A 240 25.43 9.61 18.75
C ILE A 240 25.70 10.38 20.04
N SER A 241 24.75 11.18 20.55
CA SER A 241 24.91 11.89 21.82
C SER A 241 25.06 10.93 23.01
N LYS A 242 24.30 9.84 23.06
CA LYS A 242 24.45 8.81 24.10
C LYS A 242 25.81 8.12 24.03
N SER A 243 26.24 7.74 22.83
CA SER A 243 27.55 7.11 22.60
C SER A 243 28.69 8.08 22.94
N ALA A 244 28.59 9.34 22.53
CA ALA A 244 29.55 10.39 22.85
C ALA A 244 29.63 10.63 24.37
N ASN A 245 28.49 10.76 25.05
CA ASN A 245 28.45 10.91 26.51
C ASN A 245 29.00 9.69 27.25
N ALA A 246 28.74 8.47 26.74
CA ALA A 246 29.33 7.26 27.28
C ALA A 246 30.86 7.22 27.10
N LEU A 247 31.34 7.68 25.95
CA LEU A 247 32.78 7.79 25.65
C LEU A 247 33.46 8.82 26.56
N LEU A 248 32.88 10.01 26.72
CA LEU A 248 33.38 11.06 27.62
C LEU A 248 33.43 10.57 29.08
N LYS A 249 32.40 9.84 29.52
CA LYS A 249 32.38 9.24 30.86
C LYS A 249 33.45 8.16 31.04
N PHE A 250 33.73 7.38 30.00
CA PHE A 250 34.82 6.40 30.01
C PHE A 250 36.20 7.08 30.09
N ILE A 251 36.43 8.12 29.27
CA ILE A 251 37.68 8.90 29.28
C ILE A 251 37.88 9.56 30.65
N LYS A 252 36.83 10.17 31.23
CA LYS A 252 36.86 10.74 32.59
C LYS A 252 37.41 9.78 33.63
N VAL A 253 36.91 8.55 33.63
CA VAL A 253 37.29 7.51 34.61
C VAL A 253 38.68 6.96 34.32
N LYS A 254 39.03 6.78 33.05
CA LYS A 254 40.32 6.22 32.63
C LYS A 254 41.49 7.17 32.93
N ASP A 255 41.31 8.44 32.59
CA ASP A 255 42.38 9.45 32.65
C ASP A 255 42.26 10.34 33.91
N ASN A 256 41.30 10.04 34.80
CA ASN A 256 41.04 10.70 36.07
C ASN A 256 40.83 12.23 35.96
N LEU A 257 40.15 12.65 34.89
CA LEU A 257 39.93 14.05 34.52
C LEU A 257 38.80 14.69 35.35
N THR A 258 38.95 15.99 35.60
CA THR A 258 37.92 16.84 36.22
C THR A 258 36.86 17.27 35.20
N ASP A 259 35.69 17.73 35.66
CA ASP A 259 34.60 18.16 34.77
C ASP A 259 34.96 19.39 33.91
N GLU A 260 35.90 20.22 34.36
CA GLU A 260 36.43 21.36 33.59
C GLU A 260 37.30 20.90 32.42
N GLU A 261 38.16 19.89 32.61
CA GLU A 261 39.04 19.36 31.56
C GLU A 261 38.25 18.66 30.44
N ILE A 262 37.07 18.12 30.76
CA ILE A 262 36.17 17.48 29.80
C ILE A 262 35.44 18.50 28.92
N GLN A 263 35.14 19.70 29.44
CA GLN A 263 34.47 20.73 28.63
C GLN A 263 35.36 21.32 27.53
N ILE A 264 36.67 21.08 27.59
CA ILE A 264 37.67 21.58 26.64
C ILE A 264 37.88 20.59 25.47
N LEU A 265 37.41 19.34 25.60
CA LEU A 265 37.50 18.26 24.60
C LEU A 265 36.24 18.19 23.71
#